data_AF-A0A166SXX2-F1
#
_entry.id   AF-A0A166SXX2-F1
#
_cell.length_a   1.000
_cell.length_b   1.000
_cell.length_c   1.000
_cell.angle_alpha   90.00
_cell.angle_beta   90.00
_cell.angle_gamma   90.00
#
_symmetry.space_group_name_H-M   'P 1'
#
loop_
_entity.id
_entity.type
_entity.pdbx_description
1 polymer ?
#
loop_
_entity_poly.entity_id
_entity_poly.type
_entity_poly.pdbx_seq_one_letter_code
_entity_poly.pdbx_strand_id
1 'polypeptide(L)' 'MNRYIEDPLEPLGVAFGILLVLIGIGTLVGMPWAHKSGSALLMVGQIVGAIAAIGIGAALAWVTRT' A
#
# COMPACT_ATOMS: atom_id res chain seq x y z
N MET A 1 16.69 -12.40 -27.20
CA MET A 1 15.65 -12.04 -26.20
C MET A 1 14.29 -12.38 -26.77
N ASN A 2 13.60 -13.38 -26.21
CA ASN A 2 12.23 -13.69 -26.60
C ASN A 2 11.27 -12.81 -25.80
N ARG A 3 10.64 -11.83 -26.45
CA ARG A 3 9.67 -10.89 -25.86
C ARG A 3 8.31 -11.52 -25.47
N TYR A 4 8.21 -12.84 -25.42
CA TYR A 4 6.93 -13.59 -25.46
C TYR A 4 6.62 -14.37 -24.18
N ILE A 5 7.38 -14.17 -23.09
CA ILE A 5 6.90 -14.59 -21.78
C ILE A 5 6.07 -13.41 -21.25
N GLU A 6 4.76 -13.46 -21.46
CA GLU A 6 3.83 -12.59 -20.73
C GLU A 6 4.05 -12.86 -19.24
N ASP A 7 4.27 -11.83 -18.42
CA ASP A 7 4.41 -12.01 -16.98
C ASP A 7 3.04 -12.38 -16.39
N PRO A 8 2.82 -13.66 -15.99
CA PRO A 8 1.52 -14.08 -15.49
C PRO A 8 1.19 -13.42 -14.14
N LEU A 9 2.17 -12.81 -13.46
CA LEU A 9 1.99 -12.17 -12.17
C LEU A 9 1.74 -10.67 -12.27
N GLU A 10 1.90 -10.04 -13.45
CA GLU A 10 1.64 -8.61 -13.64
C GLU A 10 0.24 -8.20 -13.13
N PRO A 11 -0.86 -8.90 -13.48
CA PRO A 11 -2.20 -8.53 -13.00
C PRO A 11 -2.32 -8.63 -11.47
N LEU A 12 -1.67 -9.62 -10.86
CA LEU A 12 -1.67 -9.79 -9.41
C LEU A 12 -0.86 -8.68 -8.73
N GLY A 13 0.32 -8.35 -9.26
CA GLY A 13 1.17 -7.28 -8.74
C GLY A 13 0.45 -5.94 -8.75
N VAL A 14 -0.21 -5.60 -9.85
CA VAL A 14 -1.02 -4.39 -9.97
C VAL A 14 -2.21 -4.41 -9.00
N ALA A 15 -2.95 -5.53 -8.92
CA ALA A 15 -4.10 -5.64 -8.04
C ALA A 15 -3.72 -5.50 -6.56
N PHE A 16 -2.68 -6.20 -6.10
CA PHE A 16 -2.18 -6.09 -4.72
C PHE A 16 -1.60 -4.71 -4.43
N GLY A 17 -0.93 -4.08 -5.41
CA GLY A 17 -0.43 -2.71 -5.26
C GLY A 17 -1.56 -1.71 -5.04
N ILE A 18 -2.61 -1.77 -5.86
CA ILE A 18 -3.81 -0.94 -5.70
C ILE A 18 -4.51 -1.23 -4.36
N LEU A 19 -4.69 -2.50 -4.01
CA LEU A 19 -5.31 -2.89 -2.74
C LEU A 19 -4.56 -2.28 -1.55
N LEU A 20 -3.23 -2.36 -1.55
CA LEU A 20 -2.43 -1.84 -0.46
C LEU A 20 -2.49 -0.30 -0.35
N VAL A 21 -2.54 0.40 -1.49
CA VAL A 21 -2.81 1.85 -1.54
C VAL A 21 -4.17 2.17 -0.91
N LEU A 22 -5.22 1.44 -1.29
CA LEU A 22 -6.56 1.64 -0.75
C LEU A 22 -6.63 1.34 0.75
N ILE A 23 -5.92 0.33 1.24
CA ILE A 23 -5.81 0.02 2.68
C ILE A 23 -5.16 1.18 3.43
N GLY A 24 -4.04 1.71 2.91
CA GLY A 24 -3.35 2.83 3.52
C GLY A 24 -4.22 4.09 3.58
N ILE A 25 -4.89 4.43 2.47
CA ILE A 25 -5.85 5.55 2.42
C ILE A 25 -7.01 5.32 3.38
N GLY A 26 -7.62 4.13 3.37
CA GLY A 26 -8.71 3.76 4.26
C GLY A 26 -8.32 3.84 5.73
N THR A 27 -7.08 3.51 6.06
CA THR A 27 -6.53 3.62 7.43
C THR A 27 -6.37 5.07 7.86
N LEU A 28 -5.94 5.96 6.96
CA LEU A 28 -5.82 7.39 7.23
C LEU A 28 -7.18 8.07 7.34
N VAL A 29 -8.13 7.74 6.47
CA VAL A 29 -9.45 8.38 6.42
C VAL A 29 -10.36 7.84 7.51
N GLY A 30 -10.41 6.51 7.68
CA GLY A 30 -11.26 5.86 8.67
C GLY A 30 -10.79 6.05 10.11
N MET A 31 -9.51 6.40 10.30
CA MET A 31 -8.89 6.70 11.59
C MET A 31 -9.32 5.75 12.74
N PRO A 32 -9.36 4.41 12.56
CA PRO A 32 -9.86 3.49 13.60
C PRO A 32 -9.00 3.49 14.88
N TRP A 33 -7.82 4.10 14.79
CA TRP A 33 -6.82 4.27 15.84
C TRP A 33 -6.91 5.62 16.57
N ALA A 34 -7.61 6.64 16.03
CA ALA A 34 -7.52 8.02 16.55
C ALA A 34 -7.87 8.13 18.04
N HIS A 35 -8.82 7.33 18.52
CA HIS A 35 -9.31 7.39 19.90
C HIS A 35 -8.75 6.25 20.77
N LYS A 36 -8.01 5.31 20.16
CA LYS A 36 -7.36 4.18 20.84
C LYS A 36 -5.87 4.41 21.04
N SER A 37 -5.32 5.48 20.47
CA SER A 37 -3.90 5.83 20.57
C SER A 37 -3.63 6.37 21.97
N GLY A 38 -3.20 5.50 22.89
CA GLY A 38 -2.85 5.87 24.27
C GLY A 38 -1.65 6.83 24.40
N SER A 39 -1.00 7.20 23.29
CA SER A 39 0.06 8.21 23.23
C SER A 39 0.21 8.83 21.84
N ALA A 40 0.76 10.06 21.79
CA ALA A 40 1.06 10.77 20.54
C ALA A 40 2.08 10.03 19.66
N LEU A 41 3.04 9.33 20.25
CA LEU A 41 4.04 8.54 19.51
C LEU A 41 3.36 7.41 18.71
N LEU A 42 2.40 6.73 19.33
CA LEU A 42 1.62 5.67 18.69
C LEU A 42 0.82 6.22 17.50
N MET A 43 0.23 7.40 17.66
CA MET A 43 -0.50 8.09 16.60
C MET A 43 0.39 8.40 15.39
N VAL A 44 1.59 8.94 15.63
CA VAL A 44 2.57 9.21 14.55
C VAL A 44 2.97 7.92 13.84
N GLY A 45 3.22 6.84 14.60
CA GLY A 45 3.53 5.53 14.04
C GLY A 45 2.44 4.99 13.12
N GLN A 46 1.15 5.16 13.47
CA GLN A 46 0.02 4.75 12.63
C GLN A 46 -0.03 5.53 11.31
N ILE A 47 0.19 6.85 11.37
CA ILE A 47 0.22 7.71 10.17
C ILE A 47 1.38 7.31 9.26
N VAL A 48 2.58 7.15 9.82
CA VAL A 48 3.77 6.73 9.06
C VAL A 48 3.55 5.36 8.44
N GLY A 49 3.00 4.40 9.18
CA GLY A 49 2.69 3.06 8.68
C GLY A 49 1.68 3.09 7.52
N ALA A 50 0.64 3.91 7.62
CA ALA A 50 -0.35 4.04 6.57
C ALA A 50 0.23 4.71 5.31
N ILE A 51 1.05 5.75 5.46
CA ILE A 51 1.78 6.38 4.34
C ILE A 51 2.75 5.38 3.69
N ALA A 52 3.46 4.58 4.50
CA ALA A 52 4.35 3.55 4.00
C ALA A 52 3.59 2.48 3.20
N ALA A 53 2.41 2.04 3.66
CA ALA A 53 1.55 1.12 2.91
C ALA A 53 1.16 1.71 1.54
N ILE A 54 0.78 2.99 1.48
CA ILE A 54 0.49 3.68 0.22
C ILE A 54 1.72 3.64 -0.70
N GLY A 55 2.89 4.03 -0.18
CA GLY A 55 4.12 4.06 -0.95
C GLY A 55 4.52 2.68 -1.49
N ILE A 56 4.44 1.64 -0.65
CA ILE A 56 4.76 0.26 -1.03
C ILE A 56 3.78 -0.26 -2.08
N GLY A 57 2.48 0.01 -1.92
CA GLY A 57 1.47 -0.43 -2.89
C GLY A 57 1.64 0.26 -4.25
N ALA A 58 1.90 1.57 -4.25
CA ALA A 58 2.20 2.31 -5.47
C ALA A 58 3.48 1.82 -6.16
N ALA A 59 4.54 1.55 -5.37
CA ALA A 59 5.78 0.99 -5.89
C ALA A 59 5.59 -0.41 -6.48
N LEU A 60 4.81 -1.27 -5.81
CA LEU A 60 4.50 -2.62 -6.30
C LEU A 60 3.78 -2.55 -7.66
N ALA A 61 2.70 -1.77 -7.76
CA ALA A 61 1.96 -1.61 -9.01
C ALA A 61 2.80 -0.98 -10.13
N TRP A 62 3.77 -0.12 -9.77
CA TRP A 62 4.67 0.50 -10.74
C TRP A 62 5.75 -0.45 -11.24
N VAL A 63 6.37 -1.25 -10.36
CA VAL A 63 7.41 -2.20 -10.76
C VAL A 63 6.84 -3.34 -11.60
N THR A 64 5.64 -3.84 -11.26
CA THR A 64 5.08 -5.03 -11.93
C THR A 64 4.51 -4.76 -13.31
N ARG A 65 4.23 -3.49 -13.65
CA ARG A 65 3.72 -3.09 -14.98
C ARG A 65 4.83 -2.76 -16.00
N THR A 66 6.10 -2.91 -15.61
CA THR A 66 7.27 -2.45 -16.39
C THR A 66 8.04 -3.63 -16.93
#